data_AF-A0A2T0NAM2-F1
#
_entry.id   AF-A0A2T0NAM2-F1
#
_cell.length_a   1.000
_cell.length_b   1.000
_cell.length_c   1.000
_cell.angle_alpha   90.00
_cell.angle_beta   90.00
_cell.angle_gamma   90.00
#
_symmetry.space_group_name_H-M   'P 1'
#
loop_
_entity.id
_entity.type
_entity.pdbx_description
1 polymer ?
#
loop_
_entity_poly.entity_id
_entity_poly.type
_entity_poly.pdbx_seq_one_letter_code
_entity_poly.pdbx_strand_id
1 'polypeptide(L)'
;MSPADRRPWWDGLPVTQKIIAFTAPPIIAIFGLTRLVFVRPSGFEFATLLALVLLGVVLCVTTMRDLLRTRTRQTHGNPRFEITMRGYRRHDVDSYIASLERPHENASPTSGTPHFVTVWRGYNPRQVNEYLAETRDDRRIGEGGDTIS
;
A
#
# COMPACT_ATOMS: atom_id res chain seq x y z
N MET A 1 7.92 11.71 30.54
CA MET A 1 8.13 11.94 29.09
C MET A 1 6.77 12.00 28.43
N SER A 2 6.38 13.16 27.91
CA SER A 2 5.07 13.39 27.32
C SER A 2 4.99 12.75 25.92
N PRO A 3 3.86 12.12 25.52
CA PRO A 3 3.69 11.57 24.17
C PRO A 3 3.80 12.63 23.05
N ALA A 4 3.77 13.92 23.38
CA ALA A 4 4.03 15.02 22.45
C ALA A 4 5.51 15.14 22.01
N ASP A 5 6.46 14.57 22.77
CA ASP A 5 7.90 14.63 22.46
C ASP A 5 8.38 13.56 21.48
N ARG A 6 7.48 12.70 20.98
CA ARG A 6 7.82 11.67 19.97
C ARG A 6 7.62 12.13 18.54
N ARG A 7 7.31 13.41 18.30
CA ARG A 7 7.26 13.89 16.92
C ARG A 7 8.67 13.83 16.35
N PRO A 8 8.87 13.16 15.22
CA PRO A 8 10.17 13.14 14.59
C PRO A 8 10.64 14.57 14.31
N TRP A 9 11.91 14.85 14.60
CA TRP A 9 12.49 16.20 14.52
C TRP A 9 12.33 16.87 13.14
N TRP A 10 12.07 16.07 12.10
CA TRP A 10 11.86 16.55 10.73
C TRP A 10 10.43 16.98 10.42
N ASP A 11 9.44 16.78 11.29
CA ASP A 11 8.03 17.05 10.97
C ASP A 11 7.76 18.52 10.61
N GLY A 12 8.49 19.45 11.22
CA GLY A 12 8.38 20.89 10.96
C GLY A 12 9.09 21.40 9.70
N LEU A 13 9.81 20.54 8.96
CA LEU A 13 10.59 20.98 7.81
C LEU A 13 9.73 21.06 6.53
N PRO A 14 9.92 22.08 5.67
CA PRO A 14 9.37 22.11 4.32
C PRO A 14 9.82 20.89 3.51
N VAL A 15 8.95 20.43 2.58
CA VAL A 15 9.16 19.21 1.79
C VAL A 15 10.53 19.16 1.11
N THR A 16 11.01 20.29 0.58
CA THR A 16 12.32 20.40 -0.06
C THR A 16 13.48 20.11 0.91
N GLN A 17 13.39 20.54 2.17
CA GLN A 17 14.41 20.26 3.19
C GLN A 17 14.37 18.81 3.68
N LYS A 18 13.19 18.20 3.73
CA LYS A 18 13.07 16.75 4.01
C LYS A 18 13.81 15.95 2.94
N ILE A 19 13.59 16.26 1.67
CA ILE A 19 14.28 15.59 0.56
C ILE A 19 15.79 15.71 0.74
N ILE A 20 16.31 16.93 0.93
CA ILE A 20 17.75 17.16 1.11
C ILE A 20 18.32 16.39 2.30
N ALA A 21 17.64 16.40 3.46
CA ALA A 21 18.10 15.72 4.66
C ALA A 21 18.22 14.20 4.49
N PHE A 22 17.36 13.60 3.67
CA PHE A 22 17.39 12.17 3.38
C PHE A 22 18.30 11.80 2.20
N THR A 23 18.46 12.67 1.19
CA THR A 23 19.28 12.36 0.00
C THR A 23 20.74 12.79 0.12
N ALA A 24 21.06 13.84 0.89
CA ALA A 24 22.43 14.35 0.98
C ALA A 24 23.42 13.38 1.65
N PRO A 25 23.09 12.72 2.78
CA PRO A 25 24.02 11.79 3.43
C PRO A 25 24.49 10.62 2.54
N PRO A 26 23.61 9.87 1.84
CA PRO A 26 24.06 8.79 0.96
C PRO A 26 24.86 9.31 -0.24
N ILE A 27 24.49 10.47 -0.81
CA ILE A 27 25.25 11.07 -1.92
C ILE A 27 26.65 11.47 -1.48
N ILE A 28 26.79 12.12 -0.32
CA ILE A 28 28.09 12.51 0.24
C ILE A 28 28.94 11.27 0.56
N ALA A 29 28.33 10.22 1.11
CA ALA A 29 29.02 8.95 1.35
C ALA A 29 29.52 8.31 0.04
N ILE A 30 28.70 8.31 -1.02
CA ILE A 30 29.09 7.81 -2.34
C ILE A 30 30.25 8.63 -2.91
N PHE A 31 30.16 9.96 -2.90
CA PHE A 31 31.24 10.83 -3.41
C PHE A 31 32.52 10.71 -2.58
N GLY A 32 32.41 10.59 -1.26
CA GLY A 32 33.52 10.36 -0.34
C GLY A 32 34.22 9.03 -0.61
N LEU A 33 33.46 7.94 -0.75
CA LEU A 33 34.01 6.62 -1.12
C LEU A 33 34.65 6.67 -2.52
N THR A 34 34.00 7.33 -3.47
CA THR A 34 34.50 7.44 -4.85
C THR A 34 35.83 8.18 -4.90
N ARG A 35 35.99 9.27 -4.12
CA ARG A 35 37.28 9.97 -4.03
C ARG A 35 38.36 9.17 -3.30
N LEU A 36 37.99 8.37 -2.31
CA LEU A 36 38.92 7.51 -1.57
C LEU A 36 39.49 6.39 -2.46
N VAL A 37 38.64 5.78 -3.29
CA VAL A 37 39.01 4.68 -4.19
C VAL A 37 39.90 5.13 -5.36
N PHE A 38 39.83 6.42 -5.74
CA PHE A 38 40.62 6.94 -6.88
C PHE A 38 42.11 7.22 -6.57
N VAL A 39 42.59 7.01 -5.34
CA VAL A 39 44.00 7.25 -4.98
C VAL A 39 44.89 6.02 -5.22
N ARG A 40 44.33 4.79 -5.31
CA ARG A 40 45.04 3.61 -5.84
C ARG A 40 44.06 2.42 -6.01
N PRO A 41 43.59 2.12 -7.24
CA PRO A 41 42.59 1.09 -7.42
C PRO A 41 43.26 -0.29 -7.32
N SER A 42 43.06 -0.99 -6.20
CA SER A 42 43.24 -2.44 -6.16
C SER A 42 41.96 -3.08 -6.69
N GLY A 43 42.05 -4.15 -7.50
CA GLY A 43 40.89 -4.78 -8.14
C GLY A 43 39.80 -5.27 -7.16
N PHE A 44 40.16 -5.43 -5.88
CA PHE A 44 39.25 -5.80 -4.81
C PHE A 44 38.24 -4.69 -4.44
N GLU A 45 38.65 -3.43 -4.52
CA GLU A 45 37.78 -2.29 -4.18
C GLU A 45 36.68 -2.08 -5.23
N PHE A 46 37.00 -2.30 -6.50
CA PHE A 46 36.01 -2.28 -7.59
C PHE A 46 34.95 -3.37 -7.42
N ALA A 47 35.37 -4.60 -7.09
CA ALA A 47 34.44 -5.69 -6.82
C ALA A 47 33.50 -5.36 -5.64
N THR A 48 34.04 -4.73 -4.60
CA THR A 48 33.28 -4.35 -3.40
C THR A 48 32.27 -3.24 -3.70
N LEU A 49 32.66 -2.22 -4.45
CA LEU A 49 31.77 -1.16 -4.91
C LEU A 49 30.65 -1.72 -5.81
N LEU A 50 31.01 -2.56 -6.77
CA LEU A 50 30.04 -3.21 -7.66
C LEU A 50 29.04 -4.04 -6.85
N ALA A 51 29.52 -4.82 -5.88
CA ALA A 51 28.66 -5.62 -5.00
C ALA A 51 27.71 -4.73 -4.17
N LEU A 52 28.18 -3.61 -3.62
CA LEU A 52 27.33 -2.67 -2.86
C LEU A 52 26.29 -2.00 -3.76
N VAL A 53 26.65 -1.59 -4.97
CA VAL A 53 25.71 -1.02 -5.93
C VAL A 53 24.65 -2.04 -6.33
N LEU A 54 25.06 -3.28 -6.65
CA LEU A 54 24.13 -4.36 -6.98
C LEU A 54 23.21 -4.70 -5.79
N LEU A 55 23.76 -4.77 -4.57
CA LEU A 55 22.98 -4.98 -3.35
C LEU A 55 21.95 -3.87 -3.16
N GLY A 56 22.34 -2.60 -3.34
CA GLY A 56 21.46 -1.44 -3.24
C GLY A 56 20.33 -1.48 -4.29
N VAL A 57 20.64 -1.86 -5.54
CA VAL A 57 19.65 -2.03 -6.60
C VAL A 57 18.66 -3.16 -6.25
N VAL A 58 19.15 -4.31 -5.78
CA VAL A 58 18.29 -5.44 -5.38
C VAL A 58 17.39 -5.02 -4.22
N LEU A 59 17.92 -4.37 -3.19
CA LEU A 59 17.14 -3.85 -2.07
C LEU A 59 16.10 -2.81 -2.52
N CYS A 60 16.45 -1.93 -3.46
CA CYS A 60 15.52 -0.96 -4.03
C CYS A 60 14.38 -1.67 -4.78
N VAL A 61 14.68 -2.67 -5.61
CA VAL A 61 13.67 -3.42 -6.36
C VAL A 61 12.76 -4.24 -5.43
N THR A 62 13.32 -4.88 -4.40
CA THR A 62 12.51 -5.68 -3.46
C THR A 62 11.63 -4.78 -2.60
N THR A 63 12.16 -3.67 -2.09
CA THR A 63 11.36 -2.69 -1.34
C THR A 63 10.32 -2.01 -2.22
N MET A 64 10.62 -1.66 -3.47
CA MET A 64 9.61 -1.14 -4.40
C MET A 64 8.53 -2.18 -4.67
N ARG A 65 8.90 -3.45 -4.87
CA ARG A 65 7.95 -4.54 -5.10
C ARG A 65 7.05 -4.74 -3.88
N ASP A 66 7.60 -4.66 -2.68
CA ASP A 66 6.84 -4.82 -1.44
C ASP A 66 5.96 -3.59 -1.18
N LEU A 67 6.44 -2.38 -1.48
CA LEU A 67 5.65 -1.15 -1.46
C LEU A 67 4.53 -1.17 -2.50
N LEU A 68 4.75 -1.70 -3.70
CA LEU A 68 3.70 -1.86 -4.71
C LEU A 68 2.67 -2.91 -4.26
N ARG A 69 3.12 -4.01 -3.63
CA ARG A 69 2.25 -5.08 -3.11
C ARG A 69 1.41 -4.62 -1.92
N THR A 70 1.95 -3.75 -1.09
CA THR A 70 1.23 -3.15 0.05
C THR A 70 0.33 -1.99 -0.40
N ARG A 71 0.74 -1.20 -1.41
CA ARG A 71 -0.09 -0.12 -1.97
C ARG A 71 -1.36 -0.63 -2.65
N THR A 72 -1.35 -1.85 -3.21
CA THR A 72 -2.57 -2.50 -3.67
C THR A 72 -3.56 -2.83 -2.54
N ARG A 73 -3.10 -3.00 -1.29
CA ARG A 73 -3.95 -3.24 -0.11
C ARG A 73 -4.39 -1.97 0.63
N GLN A 74 -3.72 -0.84 0.43
CA GLN A 74 -3.96 0.41 1.18
C GLN A 74 -4.77 1.48 0.43
N THR A 75 -5.51 1.12 -0.61
CA THR A 75 -6.51 2.05 -1.16
C THR A 75 -7.75 2.01 -0.26
N HIS A 76 -7.62 2.62 0.92
CA HIS A 76 -8.70 2.91 1.86
C HIS A 76 -9.55 4.07 1.32
N GLY A 77 -10.09 3.86 0.12
CA GLY A 77 -10.79 4.85 -0.69
C GLY A 77 -11.31 4.19 -1.96
N ASN A 78 -12.51 3.62 -1.86
CA ASN A 78 -13.31 2.93 -2.88
C ASN A 78 -12.54 1.91 -3.76
N PRO A 79 -12.79 0.59 -3.64
CA PRO A 79 -12.16 -0.41 -4.50
C PRO A 79 -12.33 -0.05 -5.98
N ARG A 80 -11.21 0.15 -6.68
CA ARG A 80 -11.22 0.48 -8.11
C ARG A 80 -11.45 -0.78 -8.92
N PHE A 81 -12.71 -1.16 -9.11
CA PHE A 81 -13.08 -2.24 -10.02
C PHE A 81 -12.82 -1.83 -11.47
N GLU A 82 -12.33 -2.79 -12.25
CA GLU A 82 -12.16 -2.65 -13.69
C GLU A 82 -13.52 -2.44 -14.38
N ILE A 83 -13.55 -1.59 -15.39
CA ILE A 83 -14.76 -1.33 -16.17
C ILE A 83 -14.78 -2.25 -17.38
N THR A 84 -15.82 -3.06 -17.51
CA THR A 84 -16.00 -4.02 -18.60
C THR A 84 -17.27 -3.73 -19.39
N MET A 85 -17.33 -4.25 -20.63
CA MET A 85 -18.60 -4.33 -21.36
C MET A 85 -19.49 -5.38 -20.67
N ARG A 86 -20.73 -5.01 -20.35
CA ARG A 86 -21.67 -5.79 -19.51
C ARG A 86 -21.22 -5.98 -18.06
N GLY A 87 -20.99 -4.86 -17.37
CA GLY A 87 -20.65 -4.86 -15.95
C GLY A 87 -21.82 -4.45 -15.04
N TYR A 88 -21.64 -4.59 -13.73
CA TYR A 88 -22.57 -4.09 -12.74
C TYR A 88 -22.60 -2.55 -12.74
N ARG A 89 -23.80 -1.99 -12.53
CA ARG A 89 -23.99 -0.54 -12.45
C ARG A 89 -23.20 0.00 -11.27
N ARG A 90 -22.31 0.96 -11.56
CA ARG A 90 -21.36 1.54 -10.60
C ARG A 90 -22.04 2.11 -9.36
N HIS A 91 -23.10 2.89 -9.57
CA HIS A 91 -23.87 3.50 -8.49
C HIS A 91 -24.46 2.47 -7.51
N ASP A 92 -24.95 1.34 -8.01
CA ASP A 92 -25.55 0.28 -7.17
C ASP A 92 -24.47 -0.40 -6.31
N VAL A 93 -23.29 -0.65 -6.91
CA VAL A 93 -22.15 -1.27 -6.21
C VAL A 93 -21.56 -0.31 -5.18
N ASP A 94 -21.30 0.95 -5.55
CA ASP A 94 -20.74 1.97 -4.64
C ASP A 94 -21.69 2.21 -3.45
N SER A 95 -23.01 2.28 -3.69
CA SER A 95 -24.01 2.46 -2.63
C SER A 95 -24.06 1.27 -1.68
N TYR A 96 -23.91 0.04 -2.20
CA TYR A 96 -23.86 -1.16 -1.40
C TYR A 96 -22.60 -1.20 -0.52
N ILE A 97 -21.43 -0.90 -1.08
CA ILE A 97 -20.17 -0.85 -0.33
C ILE A 97 -20.23 0.23 0.76
N ALA A 98 -20.73 1.43 0.45
CA ALA A 98 -20.93 2.49 1.43
C ALA A 98 -21.95 2.13 2.54
N SER A 99 -22.83 1.16 2.30
CA SER A 99 -23.72 0.62 3.34
C SER A 99 -23.02 -0.40 4.25
N LEU A 100 -22.01 -1.12 3.74
CA LEU A 100 -21.21 -2.07 4.53
C LEU A 100 -20.22 -1.37 5.45
N GLU A 101 -19.69 -0.22 5.03
CA GLU A 101 -18.75 0.61 5.80
C GLU A 101 -19.43 1.43 6.91
N ARG A 102 -20.75 1.64 6.84
CA ARG A 102 -21.48 2.33 7.90
C ARG A 102 -21.56 1.44 9.16
N PRO A 103 -21.06 1.89 10.32
CA PRO A 103 -21.24 1.18 11.57
C PRO A 103 -22.73 1.22 11.92
N HIS A 104 -23.42 0.10 11.79
CA HIS A 104 -24.83 0.00 12.17
C HIS A 104 -24.95 -0.80 13.47
N GLU A 105 -25.27 -0.10 14.55
CA GLU A 105 -25.64 -0.69 15.84
C GLU A 105 -26.91 -1.57 15.78
N ASN A 106 -27.65 -1.60 14.66
CA ASN A 106 -28.93 -2.34 14.56
C ASN A 106 -29.31 -2.84 13.15
N ALA A 107 -28.43 -2.79 12.14
CA ALA A 107 -28.77 -3.30 10.80
C ALA A 107 -28.15 -4.69 10.61
N SER A 108 -28.98 -5.73 10.77
CA SER A 108 -28.62 -7.05 10.23
C SER A 108 -28.38 -6.89 8.72
N PRO A 109 -27.18 -7.22 8.20
CA PRO A 109 -26.97 -7.24 6.76
C PRO A 109 -27.93 -8.28 6.19
N THR A 110 -28.84 -7.87 5.32
CA THR A 110 -29.73 -8.80 4.62
C THR A 110 -28.89 -9.92 4.02
N SER A 111 -29.04 -11.14 4.55
CA SER A 111 -28.19 -12.31 4.32
C SER A 111 -28.28 -12.90 2.90
N GLY A 112 -28.61 -12.07 1.91
CA GLY A 112 -28.74 -12.42 0.50
C GLY A 112 -27.56 -11.94 -0.33
N THR A 113 -27.28 -12.64 -1.42
CA THR A 113 -26.41 -12.13 -2.48
C THR A 113 -27.05 -10.86 -3.07
N PRO A 114 -26.36 -9.70 -3.06
CA PRO A 114 -26.92 -8.47 -3.62
C PRO A 114 -27.15 -8.64 -5.13
N HIS A 115 -28.31 -8.20 -5.60
CA HIS A 115 -28.65 -8.26 -7.02
C HIS A 115 -28.36 -6.91 -7.69
N PHE A 116 -27.23 -6.82 -8.38
CA PHE A 116 -26.84 -5.60 -9.11
C PHE A 116 -27.43 -5.57 -10.52
N VAL A 117 -27.81 -4.38 -11.00
CA VAL A 117 -28.26 -4.22 -12.38
C VAL A 117 -27.05 -4.27 -13.33
N THR A 118 -27.11 -5.14 -14.35
CA THR A 118 -26.10 -5.17 -15.41
C THR A 118 -26.36 -4.05 -16.42
N VAL A 119 -25.33 -3.27 -16.73
CA VAL A 119 -25.36 -2.18 -17.72
C VAL A 119 -24.28 -2.39 -18.77
N TRP A 120 -24.42 -1.75 -19.93
CA TRP A 120 -23.48 -1.89 -21.04
C TRP A 120 -22.03 -1.58 -20.64
N ARG A 121 -21.81 -0.62 -19.73
CA ARG A 121 -20.49 -0.25 -19.21
C ARG A 121 -20.54 -0.12 -17.70
N GLY A 122 -19.94 -1.07 -16.99
CA GLY A 122 -20.04 -1.18 -15.53
C GLY A 122 -18.83 -1.88 -14.92
N TYR A 123 -18.85 -2.06 -13.61
CA TYR A 123 -17.79 -2.78 -12.89
C TYR A 123 -17.79 -4.26 -13.24
N ASN A 124 -16.60 -4.85 -13.32
CA ASN A 124 -16.41 -6.26 -13.61
C ASN A 124 -17.12 -7.13 -12.55
N PRO A 125 -18.15 -7.93 -12.93
CA PRO A 125 -18.91 -8.74 -11.98
C PRO A 125 -18.04 -9.71 -11.17
N ARG A 126 -16.97 -10.24 -11.78
CA ARG A 126 -16.05 -11.17 -11.12
C ARG A 126 -15.31 -10.49 -9.96
N GLN A 127 -14.76 -9.30 -10.20
CA GLN A 127 -14.02 -8.55 -9.18
C GLN A 127 -14.93 -8.07 -8.05
N VAL A 128 -16.15 -7.63 -8.37
CA VAL A 128 -17.13 -7.24 -7.35
C VAL A 128 -17.51 -8.44 -6.48
N ASN A 129 -17.79 -9.59 -7.07
CA ASN A 129 -18.16 -10.79 -6.31
C ASN A 129 -17.01 -11.31 -5.44
N GLU A 130 -15.78 -11.26 -5.94
CA GLU A 130 -14.57 -11.66 -5.18
C GLU A 130 -14.36 -10.75 -3.96
N TYR A 131 -14.47 -9.43 -4.15
CA TYR A 131 -14.38 -8.46 -3.06
C TYR A 131 -15.47 -8.67 -1.99
N LEU A 132 -16.71 -8.93 -2.42
CA LEU A 132 -17.82 -9.20 -1.49
C LEU A 132 -17.68 -10.53 -0.75
N ALA A 133 -17.05 -11.53 -1.35
CA ALA A 133 -16.73 -12.79 -0.69
C ALA A 133 -15.67 -12.59 0.40
N GLU A 134 -14.57 -11.91 0.09
CA GLU A 134 -13.50 -11.58 1.04
C GLU A 134 -14.04 -10.75 2.22
N THR A 135 -14.87 -9.74 1.94
CA THR A 135 -15.47 -8.89 3.00
C THR A 135 -16.42 -9.67 3.92
N ARG A 136 -17.12 -10.70 3.40
CA ARG A 136 -17.98 -11.57 4.22
C ARG A 136 -17.15 -12.50 5.11
N ASP A 137 -16.06 -13.03 4.59
CA ASP A 137 -15.16 -13.90 5.35
C ASP A 137 -14.47 -13.14 6.48
N ASP A 138 -13.98 -11.92 6.24
CA ASP A 138 -13.37 -11.06 7.27
C ASP A 138 -14.36 -10.74 8.41
N ARG A 139 -15.62 -10.44 8.09
CA ARG A 139 -16.65 -10.18 9.12
C ARG A 139 -16.98 -11.43 9.94
N ARG A 140 -17.01 -12.61 9.31
CA ARG A 140 -17.23 -13.89 10.00
C ARG A 140 -16.09 -14.23 10.97
N ILE A 141 -14.86 -13.90 10.61
CA ILE A 141 -13.68 -14.09 11.47
C ILE A 141 -13.71 -13.11 12.65
N GLY A 142 -14.17 -11.87 12.44
CA GLY A 142 -14.34 -10.87 13.49
C GLY A 142 -15.40 -11.24 14.53
N GLU A 143 -16.54 -11.80 14.12
CA GLU A 143 -17.64 -12.20 15.05
C GLU A 143 -17.35 -13.50 15.82
N GLY A 144 -16.47 -14.37 15.32
CA GLY A 144 -16.11 -15.64 15.98
C GLY A 144 -15.05 -15.51 17.10
N GLY A 145 -14.45 -14.34 17.29
CA GLY A 145 -13.39 -14.09 18.27
C GLY A 145 -13.85 -13.79 19.69
N ASP A 146 -15.13 -13.49 19.89
CA ASP A 146 -15.64 -12.95 21.16
C ASP A 146 -16.25 -14.01 22.11
N THR A 147 -16.16 -15.31 21.79
CA THR A 147 -16.78 -16.39 22.60
C THR A 147 -15.79 -17.26 23.38
N ILE A 148 -14.73 -16.66 23.96
CA ILE A 148 -13.95 -17.34 25.02
C ILE A 148 -13.51 -16.32 26.08
N SER A 149 -14.35 -16.12 27.11
CA SER A 149 -13.94 -15.70 28.46
C SER A 149 -14.97 -16.16 29.47
#